data_AF-A0A9E3CYT5-F1
#
_entry.id   AF-A0A9E3CYT5-F1
#
_cell.length_a   1.000
_cell.length_b   1.000
_cell.length_c   1.000
_cell.angle_alpha   90.00
_cell.angle_beta   90.00
_cell.angle_gamma   90.00
#
_symmetry.space_group_name_H-M   'P 1'
#
loop_
_entity.id
_entity.type
_entity.pdbx_description
1 polymer ?
#
loop_
_entity_poly.entity_id
_entity_poly.type
_entity_poly.pdbx_seq_one_letter_code
_entity_poly.pdbx_strand_id
1 'polypeptide(L)'
;MSYLRERLPDPVHYFEDQGLILKGRGKWRTTSCNFHNGSDSMRISIETGGWVCMSCGKKGGDVLAYHMAAHGLEFVDSAKALGAWVEDGPATGERPRGFSARDALSVIAFEIGVCVVVISDARRGVVPNDNDWQRFLIAAGRVQFIAAEVMR
;
A
#
# COMPACT_ATOMS: atom_id res chain seq x y z
N MET A 1 -11.20 -1.91 3.76
CA MET A 1 -10.93 -3.27 4.26
C MET A 1 -9.81 -3.82 3.40
N SER A 2 -8.70 -4.21 4.03
CA SER A 2 -7.51 -4.66 3.31
C SER A 2 -6.93 -5.91 3.96
N TYR A 3 -6.44 -6.81 3.11
CA TYR A 3 -5.66 -7.96 3.54
C TYR A 3 -4.20 -7.53 3.68
N LEU A 4 -3.60 -7.79 4.84
CA LEU A 4 -2.19 -7.53 5.11
C LEU A 4 -1.46 -8.86 5.29
N ARG A 5 -0.66 -9.23 4.29
CA ARG A 5 0.07 -10.51 4.28
C ARG A 5 1.07 -10.60 5.42
N GLU A 6 1.63 -9.47 5.83
CA GLU A 6 2.64 -9.35 6.88
C GLU A 6 2.06 -9.65 8.27
N ARG A 7 0.73 -9.67 8.40
CA ARG A 7 0.01 -10.03 9.63
C ARG A 7 -0.34 -11.52 9.73
N LEU A 8 0.01 -12.32 8.71
CA LEU A 8 -0.11 -13.77 8.85
C LEU A 8 0.74 -14.27 10.03
N PRO A 9 0.26 -15.27 10.77
CA PRO A 9 1.01 -15.83 11.89
C PRO A 9 2.31 -16.47 11.40
N ASP A 10 3.28 -16.56 12.32
CA ASP A 10 4.50 -17.33 12.08
C ASP A 10 4.15 -18.76 11.63
N PRO A 11 4.74 -19.27 10.53
CA PRO A 11 4.42 -20.59 10.02
C PRO A 11 4.57 -21.71 11.04
N VAL A 12 5.64 -21.72 11.82
CA VAL A 12 5.91 -22.82 12.76
C VAL A 12 4.83 -22.85 13.83
N HIS A 13 4.62 -21.72 14.50
CA HIS A 13 3.60 -21.61 15.55
C HIS A 13 2.21 -21.94 14.99
N TYR A 14 1.86 -21.42 13.82
CA TYR A 14 0.56 -21.69 13.21
C TYR A 14 0.31 -23.18 12.99
N PHE A 15 1.25 -23.90 12.38
CA PHE A 15 1.05 -25.33 12.09
C PHE A 15 1.05 -26.19 13.37
N GLU A 16 1.86 -25.84 14.37
CA GLU A 16 1.85 -26.51 15.67
C GLU A 16 0.52 -26.28 16.41
N ASP A 17 -0.05 -25.08 16.33
CA ASP A 17 -1.39 -24.75 16.85
C ASP A 17 -2.51 -25.53 16.13
N GLN A 18 -2.29 -25.94 14.87
CA GLN A 18 -3.18 -26.88 14.16
C GLN A 18 -2.99 -28.34 14.59
N GLY A 19 -2.17 -28.61 15.60
CA GLY A 19 -1.88 -29.95 16.11
C GLY A 19 -0.88 -30.75 15.27
N LEU A 20 -0.16 -30.10 14.34
CA LEU A 20 0.82 -30.77 13.49
C LEU A 20 2.18 -30.81 14.18
N ILE A 21 2.80 -31.99 14.18
CA ILE A 21 4.15 -32.17 14.70
C ILE A 21 5.14 -32.03 13.54
N LEU A 22 5.94 -30.97 13.54
CA LEU A 22 6.92 -30.69 12.48
C LEU A 22 8.23 -31.44 12.73
N LYS A 23 8.56 -32.41 11.88
CA LYS A 23 9.76 -33.26 11.98
C LYS A 23 10.85 -32.85 10.98
N GLY A 24 12.10 -33.05 11.36
CA GLY A 24 13.28 -32.88 10.49
C GLY A 24 14.08 -31.61 10.76
N ARG A 25 15.14 -31.40 9.97
CA ARG A 25 16.05 -30.23 10.03
C ARG A 25 16.03 -29.49 8.68
N GLY A 26 16.29 -28.17 8.66
CA GLY A 26 16.30 -27.33 7.44
C GLY A 26 15.09 -26.41 7.24
N LYS A 27 14.79 -25.97 6.02
CA LYS A 27 13.67 -25.06 5.72
C LYS A 27 12.33 -25.78 5.51
N TRP A 28 12.39 -27.03 5.07
CA TRP A 28 11.21 -27.87 4.87
C TRP A 28 11.12 -28.92 5.98
N ARG A 29 9.98 -28.97 6.67
CA ARG A 29 9.64 -29.97 7.69
C ARG A 29 8.62 -30.96 7.14
N THR A 30 8.68 -32.19 7.64
CA THR A 30 7.70 -33.24 7.33
C THR A 30 6.71 -33.36 8.48
N THR A 31 5.43 -33.55 8.18
CA THR A 31 4.38 -33.78 9.16
C THR A 31 3.25 -34.65 8.59
N SER A 32 2.27 -34.98 9.42
CA SER A 32 1.05 -35.67 9.01
C SER A 32 0.19 -34.81 8.10
N CYS A 33 -0.56 -35.43 7.21
CA CYS A 33 -1.46 -34.74 6.29
C CYS A 33 -2.91 -34.89 6.75
N ASN A 34 -3.50 -33.82 7.28
CA ASN A 34 -4.89 -33.81 7.74
C ASN A 34 -5.92 -33.96 6.59
N PHE A 35 -5.49 -33.83 5.33
CA PHE A 35 -6.39 -33.92 4.17
C PHE A 35 -6.69 -35.35 3.70
N HIS A 36 -5.82 -36.31 3.98
CA HIS A 36 -6.05 -37.74 3.70
C HIS A 36 -5.65 -38.63 4.88
N ASN A 37 -5.43 -38.02 6.05
CA ASN A 37 -5.06 -38.70 7.28
C ASN A 37 -3.75 -39.53 7.20
N GLY A 38 -2.77 -39.05 6.43
CA GLY A 38 -1.45 -39.69 6.27
C GLY A 38 -0.46 -39.29 7.36
N SER A 39 0.48 -40.17 7.71
CA SER A 39 1.42 -40.00 8.85
C SER A 39 2.57 -39.01 8.62
N ASP A 40 3.16 -38.99 7.43
CA ASP A 40 4.47 -38.38 7.16
C ASP A 40 4.62 -37.94 5.70
N SER A 41 3.52 -37.52 5.10
CA SER A 41 3.42 -37.21 3.67
C SER A 41 3.34 -35.72 3.35
N MET A 42 3.11 -34.85 4.34
CA MET A 42 3.02 -33.41 4.13
C MET A 42 4.33 -32.71 4.43
N ARG A 43 4.77 -31.86 3.50
CA ARG A 43 5.92 -30.98 3.66
C ARG A 43 5.47 -29.55 3.86
N ILE A 44 6.10 -28.86 4.80
CA ILE A 44 5.83 -27.47 5.17
C ILE A 44 7.13 -26.67 5.13
N SER A 45 7.08 -25.48 4.53
CA SER A 45 8.13 -24.48 4.55
C SER A 45 7.97 -23.61 5.79
N ILE A 46 8.97 -23.61 6.67
CA ILE A 46 8.95 -22.77 7.88
C ILE A 46 9.27 -21.29 7.58
N GLU A 47 9.77 -20.97 6.39
CA GLU A 47 10.07 -19.57 6.00
C GLU A 47 8.87 -18.86 5.37
N THR A 48 8.06 -19.60 4.61
CA THR A 48 6.97 -19.00 3.82
C THR A 48 5.58 -19.47 4.24
N GLY A 49 5.49 -20.53 5.04
CA GLY A 49 4.23 -21.22 5.34
C GLY A 49 3.68 -22.06 4.19
N GLY A 50 4.40 -22.14 3.06
CA GLY A 50 4.00 -22.96 1.91
C GLY A 50 4.03 -24.45 2.24
N TRP A 51 3.14 -25.22 1.63
CA TRP A 51 2.98 -26.64 1.96
C TRP A 51 2.57 -27.47 0.74
N VAL A 52 2.94 -28.74 0.78
CA VAL A 52 2.56 -29.73 -0.24
C VAL A 52 2.52 -31.11 0.37
N CYS A 53 1.45 -31.85 0.12
CA CYS A 53 1.40 -33.28 0.40
C CYS A 53 1.86 -34.08 -0.81
N MET A 54 2.90 -34.90 -0.62
CA MET A 54 3.48 -35.72 -1.67
C MET A 54 2.62 -36.94 -2.03
N SER A 55 1.66 -37.30 -1.17
CA SER A 55 0.77 -38.46 -1.40
C SER A 55 -0.56 -38.05 -2.03
N CYS A 56 -1.27 -37.06 -1.47
CA CYS A 56 -2.59 -36.65 -1.98
C CYS A 56 -2.55 -35.41 -2.89
N GLY A 57 -1.37 -34.82 -3.11
CA GLY A 57 -1.16 -33.71 -4.05
C GLY A 57 -1.68 -32.34 -3.63
N LYS A 58 -2.45 -32.24 -2.52
CA LYS A 58 -2.91 -30.95 -2.00
C LYS A 58 -1.73 -30.06 -1.62
N LYS A 59 -1.82 -28.76 -1.91
CA LYS A 59 -0.75 -27.80 -1.73
C LYS A 59 -1.27 -26.37 -1.53
N GLY A 60 -0.44 -25.51 -0.98
CA GLY A 60 -0.72 -24.07 -0.81
C GLY A 60 0.55 -23.26 -0.63
N GLY A 61 0.46 -21.95 -0.88
CA GLY A 61 1.62 -21.05 -0.91
C GLY A 61 2.01 -20.45 0.45
N ASP A 62 1.10 -20.46 1.41
CA ASP A 62 1.25 -19.87 2.74
C ASP A 62 0.28 -20.50 3.76
N VAL A 63 0.32 -20.01 5.00
CA VAL A 63 -0.54 -20.44 6.12
C VAL A 63 -2.02 -20.14 5.85
N LEU A 64 -2.34 -19.06 5.12
CA LEU A 64 -3.72 -18.72 4.76
C LEU A 64 -4.32 -19.77 3.83
N ALA A 65 -3.58 -20.17 2.79
CA ALA A 65 -4.00 -21.23 1.89
C ALA A 65 -4.20 -22.57 2.62
N TYR A 66 -3.38 -22.87 3.64
CA TYR A 66 -3.63 -24.03 4.48
C TYR A 66 -4.92 -23.89 5.28
N HIS A 67 -5.13 -22.74 5.94
CA HIS A 67 -6.30 -22.48 6.77
C HIS A 67 -7.61 -22.63 5.98
N MET A 68 -7.66 -22.01 4.79
CA MET A 68 -8.79 -22.14 3.86
C MET A 68 -9.05 -23.61 3.52
N ALA A 69 -8.01 -24.35 3.14
CA ALA A 69 -8.15 -25.75 2.72
C ALA A 69 -8.53 -26.70 3.87
N ALA A 70 -8.02 -26.45 5.08
CA ALA A 70 -8.22 -27.29 6.26
C ALA A 70 -9.59 -27.07 6.90
N HIS A 71 -10.09 -25.83 6.90
CA HIS A 71 -11.35 -25.44 7.53
C HIS A 71 -12.50 -25.27 6.55
N GLY A 72 -12.25 -25.33 5.24
CA GLY A 72 -13.27 -25.12 4.21
C GLY A 72 -13.80 -23.69 4.18
N LEU A 73 -12.97 -22.73 4.58
CA LEU A 73 -13.32 -21.32 4.69
C LEU A 73 -12.95 -20.54 3.44
N GLU A 74 -13.74 -19.52 3.14
CA GLU A 74 -13.42 -18.54 2.11
C GLU A 74 -12.27 -17.63 2.53
N PHE A 75 -11.69 -16.93 1.56
CA PHE A 75 -10.49 -16.10 1.75
C PHE A 75 -10.64 -15.07 2.88
N VAL A 76 -11.76 -14.33 2.90
CA VAL A 76 -11.98 -13.25 3.87
C VAL A 76 -12.14 -13.79 5.28
N ASP A 77 -12.94 -14.85 5.45
CA ASP A 77 -13.17 -15.47 6.76
C ASP A 77 -11.88 -16.07 7.31
N SER A 78 -11.08 -16.68 6.44
CA SER A 78 -9.75 -17.19 6.81
C SER A 78 -8.80 -16.06 7.20
N ALA A 79 -8.76 -14.97 6.43
CA ALA A 79 -7.91 -13.83 6.74
C ALA A 79 -8.31 -13.17 8.07
N LYS A 80 -9.62 -13.11 8.37
CA LYS A 80 -10.14 -12.64 9.66
C LYS A 80 -9.72 -13.57 10.80
N ALA A 81 -9.90 -14.88 10.64
CA ALA A 81 -9.51 -15.88 11.64
C ALA A 81 -8.01 -15.84 11.96
N LEU A 82 -7.17 -15.52 10.98
CA LEU A 82 -5.72 -15.38 11.14
C LEU A 82 -5.26 -13.98 11.57
N GLY A 83 -6.17 -13.03 11.80
CA GLY A 83 -5.80 -11.65 12.17
C GLY A 83 -5.15 -10.82 11.05
N ALA A 84 -5.17 -11.33 9.81
CA ALA A 84 -4.60 -10.69 8.63
C ALA A 84 -5.60 -9.82 7.86
N TRP A 85 -6.86 -9.75 8.31
CA TRP A 85 -7.88 -8.86 7.77
C TRP A 85 -7.97 -7.58 8.59
N VAL A 86 -7.72 -6.44 7.96
CA VAL A 86 -7.92 -5.13 8.58
C VAL A 86 -9.22 -4.55 8.08
N GLU A 87 -10.17 -4.41 9.00
CA GLU A 87 -11.32 -3.55 8.77
C GLU A 87 -10.82 -2.11 8.84
N ASP A 88 -10.41 -1.59 7.68
CA ASP A 88 -10.16 -0.16 7.56
C ASP A 88 -11.46 0.55 7.98
N GLY A 89 -11.44 1.21 9.15
CA GLY A 89 -12.23 2.41 9.34
C GLY A 89 -11.93 3.41 8.20
N PRO A 90 -12.73 4.48 8.03
CA PRO A 90 -12.52 5.42 6.92
C PRO A 90 -11.05 5.78 6.82
N ALA A 91 -10.47 5.54 5.63
CA ALA A 91 -9.04 5.55 5.39
C ALA A 91 -8.36 6.71 6.13
N THR A 92 -7.45 6.41 7.06
CA THR A 92 -6.50 7.39 7.58
C THR A 92 -5.41 7.65 6.53
N GLY A 93 -5.79 7.87 5.28
CA GLY A 93 -5.02 8.79 4.46
C GLY A 93 -5.30 10.15 5.07
N GLU A 94 -4.27 10.83 5.60
CA GLU A 94 -4.40 12.26 5.86
C GLU A 94 -5.01 12.87 4.61
N ARG A 95 -6.27 13.33 4.70
CA ARG A 95 -6.86 14.12 3.63
C ARG A 95 -5.83 15.20 3.35
N PRO A 96 -5.40 15.40 2.09
CA PRO A 96 -4.50 16.50 1.78
C PRO A 96 -5.07 17.74 2.45
N ARG A 97 -4.26 18.40 3.29
CA ARG A 97 -4.71 19.62 3.95
C ARG A 97 -5.29 20.51 2.86
N GLY A 98 -6.52 20.98 3.07
CA GLY A 98 -7.18 21.86 2.12
C GLY A 98 -6.27 23.05 1.82
N PHE A 99 -6.32 23.55 0.58
CA PHE A 99 -5.53 24.69 0.16
C PHE A 99 -5.92 25.90 1.00
N SER A 100 -5.08 26.27 1.96
CA SER A 100 -5.43 27.31 2.93
C SER A 100 -5.25 28.70 2.32
N ALA A 101 -5.89 29.71 2.90
CA ALA A 101 -5.66 31.11 2.51
C ALA A 101 -4.18 31.51 2.63
N ARG A 102 -3.44 30.91 3.58
CA ARG A 102 -2.00 31.12 3.73
C ARG A 102 -1.22 30.50 2.58
N ASP A 103 -1.57 29.31 2.14
CA ASP A 103 -0.94 28.66 0.98
C ASP A 103 -1.23 29.44 -0.30
N ALA A 104 -2.48 29.90 -0.48
CA ALA A 104 -2.87 30.78 -1.57
C ALA A 104 -2.03 32.07 -1.61
N LEU A 105 -1.88 32.76 -0.47
CA LEU A 105 -1.04 33.95 -0.36
C LEU A 105 0.43 33.66 -0.67
N SER A 106 0.95 32.52 -0.22
CA SER A 106 2.34 32.11 -0.51
C SER A 106 2.57 31.91 -2.01
N VAL A 107 1.63 31.27 -2.71
CA VAL A 107 1.74 31.05 -4.16
C VAL A 107 1.57 32.37 -4.91
N ILE A 108 0.61 33.21 -4.51
CA ILE A 108 0.42 34.54 -5.11
C ILE A 108 1.69 35.38 -4.97
N ALA A 109 2.33 35.41 -3.79
CA ALA A 109 3.56 36.17 -3.57
C ALA A 109 4.69 35.70 -4.49
N PHE A 110 4.83 34.38 -4.70
CA PHE A 110 5.83 33.82 -5.61
C PHE A 110 5.57 34.22 -7.07
N GLU A 111 4.33 34.04 -7.55
CA GLU A 111 3.96 34.33 -8.94
C GLU A 111 4.02 35.84 -9.24
N ILE A 112 3.64 36.70 -8.28
CA ILE A 112 3.83 38.16 -8.40
C ILE A 112 5.31 38.51 -8.57
N GLY A 113 6.22 37.80 -7.89
CA GLY A 113 7.67 38.00 -8.05
C GLY A 113 8.13 37.83 -9.50
N VAL A 114 7.64 36.80 -10.18
CA VAL A 114 7.90 36.58 -11.62
C VAL A 114 7.37 37.74 -12.46
N CYS A 115 6.13 38.18 -12.19
CA CYS A 115 5.55 39.33 -12.89
C CYS A 115 6.38 40.61 -12.71
N VAL A 116 6.83 40.89 -11.48
CA VAL A 116 7.61 42.09 -11.14
C VAL A 116 8.95 42.13 -11.86
N VAL A 117 9.65 40.99 -12.00
CA VAL A 117 10.92 40.93 -12.73
C VAL A 117 10.73 41.34 -14.18
N VAL A 118 9.78 40.71 -14.88
CA VAL A 118 9.52 41.00 -16.30
C VAL A 118 9.04 42.44 -16.51
N ILE A 119 8.19 42.96 -15.63
CA ILE A 119 7.74 44.37 -15.67
C ILE A 119 8.92 45.33 -15.42
N SER A 120 9.82 45.00 -14.50
CA SER A 120 10.98 45.84 -14.17
C SER A 120 11.97 45.93 -15.31
N ASP A 121 12.21 44.81 -16.00
CA ASP A 121 13.05 44.75 -17.20
C ASP A 121 12.44 45.55 -18.35
N ALA A 122 11.14 45.34 -18.60
CA ALA A 122 10.40 46.13 -19.59
C ALA A 122 10.46 47.64 -19.30
N ARG A 123 10.31 48.04 -18.03
CA ARG A 123 10.43 49.44 -17.60
C ARG A 123 11.82 50.02 -17.83
N ARG A 124 12.88 49.20 -17.77
CA ARG A 124 14.27 49.59 -18.05
C ARG A 124 14.58 49.62 -19.55
N GLY A 125 13.62 49.29 -20.41
CA GLY A 125 13.79 49.22 -21.86
C GLY A 125 14.36 47.89 -22.35
N VAL A 126 14.46 46.87 -21.47
CA VAL A 126 14.83 45.51 -21.86
C VAL A 126 13.59 44.82 -22.38
N VAL A 127 13.59 44.43 -23.66
CA VAL A 127 12.47 43.71 -24.28
C VAL A 127 12.53 42.25 -23.83
N PRO A 128 11.50 41.72 -23.12
CA PRO A 128 11.45 40.32 -22.75
C PRO A 128 11.43 39.43 -23.99
N ASN A 129 12.17 38.33 -23.95
CA ASN A 129 12.05 37.30 -25.00
C ASN A 129 10.75 36.50 -24.81
N ASP A 130 10.40 35.67 -25.79
CA ASP A 130 9.17 34.88 -25.79
C ASP A 130 9.03 33.97 -24.56
N ASN A 131 10.13 33.39 -24.06
CA ASN A 131 10.10 32.53 -22.88
C ASN A 131 9.81 33.33 -21.59
N ASP A 132 10.39 34.52 -21.45
CA ASP A 132 10.11 35.42 -20.31
C ASP A 132 8.67 35.93 -20.36
N TRP A 133 8.18 36.25 -21.55
CA TRP A 133 6.79 36.65 -21.77
C TRP A 133 5.80 35.51 -21.48
N GLN A 134 6.10 34.28 -21.90
CA GLN A 134 5.29 33.10 -21.57
C GLN A 134 5.25 32.85 -20.07
N ARG A 135 6.39 32.94 -19.37
CA ARG A 135 6.43 32.80 -17.91
C ARG A 135 5.61 33.87 -17.20
N PHE A 136 5.66 35.11 -17.68
CA PHE A 136 4.81 36.19 -17.18
C PHE A 136 3.31 35.85 -17.30
N LEU A 137 2.87 35.39 -18.48
CA LEU A 137 1.45 35.06 -18.70
C LEU A 137 0.98 33.88 -17.85
N ILE A 138 1.82 32.85 -17.68
CA ILE A 138 1.51 31.70 -16.81
C ILE A 138 1.38 32.16 -15.35
N ALA A 139 2.32 32.96 -14.86
CA ALA A 139 2.31 33.48 -13.51
C ALA A 139 1.06 34.34 -13.25
N ALA A 140 0.78 35.29 -14.14
CA ALA A 140 -0.41 36.14 -14.06
C ALA A 140 -1.71 35.32 -14.08
N GLY A 141 -1.79 34.29 -14.94
CA GLY A 141 -2.95 33.41 -15.02
C GLY A 141 -3.16 32.60 -13.74
N ARG A 142 -2.09 32.11 -13.10
CA ARG A 142 -2.17 31.41 -11.81
C ARG A 142 -2.64 32.32 -10.68
N VAL A 143 -2.16 33.56 -10.63
CA VAL A 143 -2.64 34.56 -9.65
C VAL A 143 -4.14 34.80 -9.84
N GLN A 144 -4.61 34.99 -11.08
CA GLN A 144 -6.03 35.19 -11.37
C GLN A 144 -6.88 33.98 -10.97
N PHE A 145 -6.42 32.77 -11.28
CA PHE A 145 -7.11 31.54 -10.92
C PHE A 145 -7.26 31.39 -9.39
N ILE A 146 -6.16 31.57 -8.65
CA ILE A 146 -6.17 31.46 -7.19
C ILE A 146 -7.06 32.54 -6.57
N ALA A 147 -6.98 33.78 -7.06
CA ALA A 147 -7.82 34.87 -6.59
C ALA A 147 -9.31 34.58 -6.81
N ALA A 148 -9.69 34.04 -7.98
CA ALA A 148 -11.07 33.69 -8.28
C ALA A 148 -11.60 32.56 -7.39
N GLU A 149 -10.77 31.57 -7.06
CA GLU A 149 -11.16 30.43 -6.24
C GLU A 149 -11.32 30.79 -4.75
N VAL A 150 -10.49 31.71 -4.24
CA VAL A 150 -10.56 32.17 -2.84
C VAL A 150 -11.72 33.17 -2.60
N MET A 151 -12.20 33.86 -3.65
CA MET A 151 -13.29 34.83 -3.56
C MET A 151 -14.70 34.24 -3.78
N ARG A 152 -14.80 32.94 -4.08
CA ARG A 152 -16.06 32.20 -4.19
C ARG A 152 -16.53 31.70 -2.83
#